data_AF-A0A925MWZ3-F1
#
_entry.id   AF-A0A925MWZ3-F1
#
_cell.length_a   1.000
_cell.length_b   1.000
_cell.length_c   1.000
_cell.angle_alpha   90.00
_cell.angle_beta   90.00
_cell.angle_gamma   90.00
#
_symmetry.space_group_name_H-M   'P 1'
#
loop_
_entity.id
_entity.type
_entity.pdbx_description
1 polymer ?
#
loop_
_entity_poly.entity_id
_entity_poly.type
_entity_poly.pdbx_seq_one_letter_code
_entity_poly.pdbx_strand_id
1 'polypeptide(L)' 'AGKTLAYCRSGTRSTLLWALTEARAGADPEALSEAAAAAGYDLAPIRAILDAFAADGR' A
#
# COMPACT_ATOMS: atom_id res chain seq x y z
N ALA A 1 0.94 22.77 1.26
CA ALA A 1 1.54 21.43 1.43
C ALA A 1 2.34 21.09 0.17
N GLY A 2 3.52 20.48 0.32
CA GLY A 2 4.37 20.05 -0.81
C GLY A 2 4.20 18.56 -1.11
N LYS A 3 4.74 18.10 -2.24
CA LYS A 3 4.79 16.66 -2.57
C LYS A 3 5.89 15.97 -1.75
N THR A 4 5.63 14.75 -1.27
CA THR A 4 6.59 13.91 -0.54
C THR A 4 6.98 12.71 -1.40
N LEU A 5 8.27 12.36 -1.43
CA LEU A 5 8.79 11.14 -2.05
C LEU A 5 9.30 10.19 -0.96
N ALA A 6 8.73 8.98 -0.88
CA ALA A 6 9.24 7.91 -0.02
C ALA A 6 10.18 6.99 -0.82
N TYR A 7 11.35 6.65 -0.27
CA TYR A 7 12.37 5.85 -0.95
C TYR A 7 12.94 4.74 -0.06
N CYS A 8 13.21 3.59 -0.66
CA CYS A 8 14.05 2.53 -0.10
C CYS A 8 14.85 1.88 -1.23
N ARG A 9 15.85 1.06 -0.90
CA ARG A 9 16.80 0.48 -1.87
C ARG A 9 16.15 -0.17 -3.10
N SER A 10 15.07 -0.92 -2.91
CA SER A 10 14.37 -1.65 -3.98
C SER A 10 12.97 -1.10 -4.29
N GLY A 11 12.54 -0.02 -3.63
CA GLY A 11 11.16 0.47 -3.67
C GLY A 11 10.15 -0.35 -2.85
N THR A 12 10.37 -1.65 -2.63
CA THR A 12 9.43 -2.56 -1.95
C THR A 12 8.89 -2.01 -0.63
N ARG A 13 9.76 -1.62 0.31
CA ARG A 13 9.31 -1.13 1.63
C ARG A 13 8.50 0.18 1.53
N SER A 14 8.85 1.04 0.59
CA SER A 14 8.11 2.28 0.36
C SER A 14 6.73 2.00 -0.21
N THR A 15 6.61 1.05 -1.14
CA THR A 15 5.32 0.63 -1.72
C THR A 15 4.43 -0.08 -0.69
N LEU A 16 5.00 -0.97 0.13
CA LEU A 16 4.25 -1.63 1.21
C LEU A 16 3.70 -0.59 2.21
N LEU A 17 4.52 0.38 2.61
CA LEU A 17 4.09 1.44 3.53
C LEU A 17 3.01 2.34 2.92
N TRP A 18 3.15 2.70 1.64
CA TRP A 18 2.11 3.42 0.89
C TRP A 18 0.80 2.65 0.90
N ALA A 19 0.79 1.38 0.49
CA ALA A 19 -0.41 0.57 0.41
C ALA A 19 -1.11 0.42 1.78
N LEU A 20 -0.34 0.21 2.85
CA LEU A 20 -0.91 0.17 4.21
C LEU A 20 -1.54 1.51 4.63
N THR A 21 -0.93 2.62 4.23
CA THR A 21 -1.46 3.96 4.55
C THR A 21 -2.76 4.23 3.79
N GLU A 22 -2.82 3.88 2.50
CA GLU A 22 -4.04 4.01 1.69
C GLU A 22 -5.14 3.07 2.18
N ALA A 23 -4.82 1.82 2.53
CA ALA A 23 -5.79 0.87 3.09
C ALA A 23 -6.38 1.41 4.40
N ARG A 24 -5.55 1.98 5.28
CA ARG A 24 -6.02 2.65 6.50
C ARG A 24 -6.93 3.85 6.21
N ALA A 25 -6.71 4.54 5.09
CA ALA A 25 -7.56 5.63 4.62
C ALA A 25 -8.85 5.13 3.92
N GLY A 26 -9.09 3.82 3.86
CA GLY A 26 -10.30 3.21 3.30
C GLY A 26 -10.19 2.80 1.82
N ALA A 27 -9.00 2.81 1.23
CA ALA A 27 -8.81 2.31 -0.13
C ALA A 27 -8.98 0.79 -0.20
N ASP A 28 -9.53 0.31 -1.33
CA ASP A 28 -9.74 -1.11 -1.60
C ASP A 28 -8.41 -1.87 -1.75
N PRO A 29 -8.14 -2.91 -0.92
CA PRO A 29 -6.95 -3.74 -1.04
C PRO A 29 -6.71 -4.37 -2.42
N GLU A 30 -7.76 -4.69 -3.19
CA GLU A 30 -7.60 -5.22 -4.56
C GLU A 30 -7.03 -4.14 -5.48
N ALA A 31 -7.64 -2.95 -5.49
CA ALA A 31 -7.17 -1.82 -6.29
C ALA A 31 -5.72 -1.41 -5.95
N LEU A 32 -5.35 -1.48 -4.67
CA LEU A 32 -3.97 -1.24 -4.23
C LEU A 32 -3.01 -2.31 -4.76
N SER A 33 -3.44 -3.57 -4.78
CA SER A 33 -2.65 -4.69 -5.30
C SER A 33 -2.44 -4.57 -6.82
N GLU A 34 -3.48 -4.19 -7.57
CA GLU A 34 -3.39 -3.92 -9.01
C GLU A 34 -2.44 -2.76 -9.30
N ALA A 35 -2.55 -1.65 -8.55
CA ALA A 35 -1.69 -0.49 -8.70
C ALA A 35 -0.21 -0.81 -8.39
N ALA A 36 0.05 -1.57 -7.33
CA ALA A 36 1.39 -2.02 -6.98
C ALA A 36 1.97 -2.97 -8.04
N ALA A 37 1.16 -3.91 -8.54
CA ALA A 37 1.56 -4.86 -9.57
C ALA A 37 1.91 -4.15 -10.89
N ALA A 38 1.12 -3.13 -11.28
CA ALA A 38 1.43 -2.29 -12.45
C ALA A 38 2.77 -1.55 -12.33
N ALA A 39 3.23 -1.29 -11.10
CA ALA A 39 4.53 -0.70 -10.79
C ALA A 39 5.63 -1.75 -10.52
N GLY A 40 5.34 -3.05 -10.66
CA GLY A 40 6.31 -4.14 -10.46
C GLY A 40 6.52 -4.56 -9.00
N TYR A 41 5.58 -4.27 -8.11
CA TYR A 41 5.62 -4.66 -6.70
C TYR A 41 4.54 -5.67 -6.35
N ASP A 42 4.86 -6.57 -5.41
CA ASP A 42 3.93 -7.57 -4.88
C ASP A 42 3.50 -7.20 -3.45
N LEU A 43 2.18 -7.17 -3.22
CA LEU A 43 1.57 -6.92 -1.91
C LEU A 43 1.10 -8.20 -1.21
N ALA A 44 1.16 -9.37 -1.86
CA ALA A 44 0.71 -10.64 -1.28
C ALA A 44 1.26 -10.92 0.12
N PRO A 45 2.53 -10.61 0.46
CA PRO A 45 3.07 -10.84 1.81
C PRO A 45 2.37 -10.05 2.93
N ILE A 46 1.67 -8.95 2.60
CA ILE A 46 0.99 -8.09 3.57
C ILE A 46 -0.54 -8.08 3.39
N ARG A 47 -1.10 -8.96 2.55
CA ARG A 47 -2.52 -8.85 2.17
C ARG A 47 -3.47 -8.88 3.36
N ALA A 48 -3.25 -9.80 4.31
CA ALA A 48 -4.06 -9.88 5.53
C ALA A 48 -4.04 -8.57 6.36
N ILE A 49 -2.93 -7.82 6.33
CA ILE A 49 -2.80 -6.54 7.03
C ILE A 49 -3.55 -5.44 6.27
N LEU A 50 -3.50 -5.45 4.93
CA LEU A 50 -4.28 -4.53 4.10
C LEU A 50 -5.77 -4.68 4.36
N ASP A 51 -6.28 -5.91 4.37
CA ASP A 51 -7.70 -6.17 4.65
C ASP A 51 -8.09 -5.70 6.05
N ALA A 52 -7.23 -5.94 7.05
CA ALA A 52 -7.46 -5.47 8.41
C ALA A 52 -7.49 -3.95 8.51
N PHE A 53 -6.63 -3.23 7.77
CA PHE A 53 -6.58 -1.77 7.79
C PHE A 53 -7.74 -1.14 7.03
N ALA A 54 -8.16 -1.73 5.90
CA ALA A 54 -9.35 -1.30 5.17
C ALA A 54 -10.61 -1.47 6.03
N ALA A 55 -10.68 -2.52 6.86
CA ALA A 55 -11.78 -2.74 7.78
C ALA A 55 -11.77 -1.84 9.04
N ASP A 56 -10.60 -1.40 9.51
CA ASP A 56 -10.46 -0.51 10.70
C ASP A 56 -10.71 0.97 10.39
N GLY A 57 -10.93 1.35 9.12
CA GLY A 57 -11.07 2.72 8.61
C GLY A 57 -11.78 3.69 9.55
N ARG A 58 -10.97 4.35 10.40
CA ARG A 58 -11.29 5.40 11.37
C ARG A 58 -10.37 6.59 11.13
#